data_AF-A0A7V9QM80-F1
#
_entry.id   AF-A0A7V9QM80-F1
#
_cell.length_a   1.000
_cell.length_b   1.000
_cell.length_c   1.000
_cell.angle_alpha   90.00
_cell.angle_beta   90.00
_cell.angle_gamma   90.00
#
_symmetry.space_group_name_H-M   'P 1'
#
loop_
_entity.id
_entity.type
_entity.pdbx_description
1 polymer ?
#
loop_
_entity_poly.entity_id
_entity_poly.type
_entity_poly.pdbx_seq_one_letter_code
_entity_poly.pdbx_strand_id
1 'polypeptide(L)'
;MKDLKEIAPVLTPVLTAVTSVSGAMYMRERTHRVGVERLAAATMETLLNAIDANDAVTGAHVRRVAAYSICLAEAAGLDVRTKHSIERVALFHDIGKLDEALFDIFHESAKLTPQERRAVRKHPEKGAEVLIPISIFYPDLGQGVIAHHERWDGRGYPKRLKGVKIPLTARFVAIADTFDAITHRRRYSAGRSFKEGSEAIFLGRGTQFDPELVDLFMSPPVQAEFQRITRESFKPGRKMKGRRVGADSSAPDLTFRWRERGKSKTYSRQARRKSR
;
A
#
# COMPACT_ATOMS: atom_id res chain seq x y z
N MET A 1 -45.29 45.30 19.94
CA MET A 1 -44.61 44.00 19.97
C MET A 1 -45.53 42.96 19.35
N LYS A 2 -45.41 42.71 18.04
CA LYS A 2 -46.12 41.57 17.42
C LYS A 2 -45.50 40.28 18.00
N ASP A 3 -46.37 39.43 18.52
CA ASP A 3 -46.02 38.29 19.35
C ASP A 3 -45.08 37.32 18.63
N LEU A 4 -43.93 37.02 19.24
CA LEU A 4 -43.05 35.91 18.84
C LEU A 4 -43.81 34.56 18.74
N LYS A 5 -44.97 34.46 19.39
CA LYS A 5 -45.90 33.33 19.32
C LYS A 5 -46.64 33.21 17.98
N GLU A 6 -46.87 34.29 17.24
CA GLU A 6 -47.55 34.24 15.92
C GLU A 6 -46.63 33.74 14.80
N ILE A 7 -45.31 33.93 14.94
CA ILE A 7 -44.31 33.60 13.91
C ILE A 7 -43.74 32.18 14.06
N ALA A 8 -43.75 31.65 15.29
CA ALA A 8 -43.28 30.31 15.65
C ALA A 8 -43.91 29.15 14.84
N PRO A 9 -45.24 29.10 14.57
CA PRO A 9 -45.84 27.99 13.83
C PRO A 9 -45.45 27.95 12.34
N VAL A 10 -44.93 29.04 11.78
CA VAL A 10 -44.44 29.11 10.39
C VAL A 10 -42.92 28.90 10.33
N LEU A 11 -42.17 29.42 11.31
CA LEU A 11 -40.72 29.25 11.41
C LEU A 11 -40.29 27.81 11.64
N THR A 12 -41.03 27.06 12.46
CA THR A 12 -40.70 25.66 12.81
C THR A 12 -40.75 24.71 11.59
N PRO A 13 -41.82 24.69 10.75
CA PRO A 13 -41.86 23.84 9.56
C PRO A 13 -40.86 24.28 8.48
N VAL A 14 -40.60 25.58 8.32
CA VAL A 14 -39.57 26.08 7.38
C VAL A 14 -38.17 25.63 7.81
N LEU A 15 -37.83 25.76 9.10
CA LEU A 15 -36.55 25.30 9.64
C LEU A 15 -36.41 23.78 9.48
N THR A 16 -37.47 23.02 9.78
CA THR A 16 -37.50 21.56 9.62
C THR A 16 -37.32 21.14 8.16
N ALA A 17 -37.95 21.84 7.22
CA ALA A 17 -37.82 21.59 5.78
C ALA A 17 -36.38 21.88 5.31
N VAL A 18 -35.79 23.00 5.71
CA VAL A 18 -34.40 23.35 5.37
C VAL A 18 -33.43 22.33 5.94
N THR A 19 -33.55 21.93 7.22
CA THR A 19 -32.69 20.91 7.82
C THR A 19 -32.87 19.55 7.16
N SER A 20 -34.07 19.20 6.72
CA SER A 20 -34.35 17.93 6.01
C SER A 20 -33.73 17.93 4.61
N VAL A 21 -33.84 19.04 3.88
CA VAL A 21 -33.21 19.19 2.55
C VAL A 21 -31.68 19.20 2.68
N SER A 22 -31.10 19.97 3.60
CA SER A 22 -29.66 19.96 3.86
C SER A 22 -29.17 18.59 4.32
N GLY A 23 -29.93 17.90 5.17
CA GLY A 23 -29.65 16.53 5.60
C GLY A 23 -29.69 15.54 4.43
N ALA A 24 -30.70 15.62 3.57
CA ALA A 24 -30.80 14.80 2.37
C ALA A 24 -29.67 15.09 1.36
N MET A 25 -29.31 16.36 1.16
CA MET A 25 -28.17 16.76 0.33
C MET A 25 -26.84 16.26 0.89
N TYR A 26 -26.63 16.37 2.21
CA TYR A 26 -25.45 15.83 2.88
C TYR A 26 -25.37 14.31 2.75
N MET A 27 -26.48 13.60 2.96
CA MET A 27 -26.54 12.15 2.79
C MET A 27 -26.31 11.75 1.34
N ARG A 28 -26.84 12.49 0.36
CA ARG A 28 -26.60 12.28 -1.08
C ARG A 28 -25.15 12.51 -1.46
N GLU A 29 -24.53 13.58 -0.99
CA GLU A 29 -23.11 13.88 -1.21
C GLU A 29 -22.24 12.78 -0.59
N ARG A 30 -22.58 12.33 0.63
CA ARG A 30 -21.88 11.24 1.31
C ARG A 30 -22.00 9.91 0.58
N THR A 31 -23.20 9.53 0.13
CA THR A 31 -23.41 8.29 -0.63
C THR A 31 -22.73 8.35 -1.99
N HIS A 32 -22.73 9.51 -2.64
CA HIS A 32 -22.02 9.73 -3.89
C HIS A 32 -20.50 9.57 -3.70
N ARG A 33 -19.92 10.22 -2.68
CA ARG A 33 -18.49 10.05 -2.32
C ARG A 33 -18.12 8.60 -2.06
N VAL A 34 -18.91 7.90 -1.24
CA VAL A 34 -18.68 6.48 -0.95
C VAL A 34 -18.80 5.62 -2.22
N GLY A 35 -19.75 5.94 -3.11
CA GLY A 35 -19.90 5.26 -4.40
C GLY A 35 -18.70 5.46 -5.33
N VAL A 36 -18.15 6.68 -5.37
CA VAL A 36 -16.97 7.00 -6.18
C VAL A 36 -15.69 6.38 -5.60
N GLU A 37 -15.52 6.40 -4.27
CA GLU A 37 -14.41 5.70 -3.61
C GLU A 37 -14.46 4.19 -3.86
N ARG A 38 -15.67 3.58 -3.83
CA ARG A 38 -15.90 2.19 -4.21
C ARG A 38 -15.45 1.89 -5.64
N LEU A 39 -15.74 2.80 -6.57
CA LEU A 39 -15.31 2.65 -7.96
C LEU A 39 -13.78 2.71 -8.06
N ALA A 40 -13.14 3.67 -7.42
CA ALA A 40 -11.68 3.78 -7.40
C ALA A 40 -11.00 2.53 -6.82
N ALA A 41 -11.55 1.99 -5.72
CA ALA A 41 -11.13 0.72 -5.14
C ALA A 41 -11.29 -0.47 -6.10
N ALA A 42 -12.43 -0.58 -6.77
CA ALA A 42 -12.67 -1.62 -7.77
C ALA A 42 -11.74 -1.50 -8.99
N THR A 43 -11.40 -0.29 -9.40
CA THR A 43 -10.41 -0.03 -10.46
C THR A 43 -9.02 -0.52 -10.04
N MET A 44 -8.58 -0.23 -8.81
CA MET A 44 -7.32 -0.76 -8.28
C MET A 44 -7.29 -2.29 -8.26
N GLU A 45 -8.36 -2.93 -7.77
CA GLU A 45 -8.46 -4.39 -7.75
C GLU A 45 -8.41 -4.97 -9.17
N THR A 46 -9.08 -4.33 -10.13
CA THR A 46 -9.03 -4.70 -11.55
C THR A 46 -7.62 -4.60 -12.12
N LEU A 47 -6.87 -3.54 -11.80
CA LEU A 47 -5.48 -3.37 -12.25
C LEU A 47 -4.57 -4.47 -11.68
N LEU A 48 -4.71 -4.80 -10.39
CA LEU A 48 -3.95 -5.91 -9.80
C LEU A 48 -4.29 -7.27 -10.43
N ASN A 49 -5.57 -7.49 -10.74
CA ASN A 49 -5.99 -8.70 -11.44
C ASN A 49 -5.41 -8.77 -12.87
N ALA A 50 -5.25 -7.63 -13.54
CA ALA A 50 -4.59 -7.55 -14.84
C ALA A 50 -3.09 -7.89 -14.74
N ILE A 51 -2.41 -7.41 -13.69
CA ILE A 51 -1.01 -7.78 -13.40
C ILE A 51 -0.88 -9.29 -13.21
N ASP A 52 -1.76 -9.91 -12.42
CA ASP A 52 -1.76 -11.36 -12.21
C ASP A 52 -1.97 -12.15 -13.50
N ALA A 53 -2.91 -11.68 -14.35
CA ALA A 53 -3.22 -12.33 -15.61
C ALA A 53 -2.02 -12.27 -16.58
N ASN A 54 -1.22 -11.21 -16.50
CA ASN A 54 -0.03 -11.02 -17.34
C ASN A 54 1.20 -11.80 -16.80
N ASP A 55 1.47 -11.75 -15.49
CA ASP A 55 2.57 -12.47 -14.87
C ASP A 55 2.27 -12.84 -13.40
N ALA A 56 1.96 -14.11 -13.17
CA ALA A 56 1.68 -14.64 -11.84
C ALA A 56 2.86 -14.50 -10.86
N VAL A 57 4.11 -14.46 -11.35
CA VAL A 57 5.29 -14.26 -10.49
C VAL A 57 5.34 -12.84 -9.96
N THR A 58 5.11 -11.85 -10.83
CA THR A 58 4.99 -10.43 -10.47
C THR A 58 3.81 -10.22 -9.51
N GLY A 59 2.67 -10.86 -9.77
CA GLY A 59 1.50 -10.83 -8.88
C GLY A 59 1.77 -11.39 -7.47
N ALA A 60 2.53 -12.48 -7.35
CA ALA A 60 2.91 -13.03 -6.04
C ALA A 60 3.91 -12.13 -5.31
N HIS A 61 4.84 -11.51 -6.04
CA HIS A 61 5.83 -10.58 -5.49
C HIS A 61 5.18 -9.35 -4.85
N VAL A 62 4.33 -8.62 -5.57
CA VAL A 62 3.71 -7.39 -5.04
C VAL A 62 2.88 -7.66 -3.78
N ARG A 63 2.26 -8.84 -3.66
CA ARG A 63 1.53 -9.25 -2.45
C ARG A 63 2.43 -9.59 -1.28
N ARG A 64 3.57 -10.24 -1.51
CA ARG A 64 4.57 -10.47 -0.46
C ARG A 64 5.12 -9.15 0.05
N VAL A 65 5.49 -8.25 -0.85
CA VAL A 65 5.96 -6.90 -0.50
C VAL A 65 4.90 -6.15 0.32
N ALA A 66 3.63 -6.22 -0.06
CA ALA A 66 2.54 -5.65 0.73
C ALA A 66 2.41 -6.29 2.11
N ALA A 67 2.47 -7.62 2.21
CA ALA A 67 2.39 -8.34 3.48
C ALA A 67 3.54 -7.98 4.44
N TYR A 68 4.78 -7.97 3.95
CA TYR A 68 5.96 -7.53 4.71
C TYR A 68 5.84 -6.07 5.16
N SER A 69 5.41 -5.19 4.26
CA SER A 69 5.25 -3.77 4.57
C SER A 69 4.22 -3.54 5.67
N ILE A 70 3.09 -4.26 5.63
CA ILE A 70 2.06 -4.18 6.68
C ILE A 70 2.54 -4.80 7.99
N CYS A 71 3.25 -5.93 7.95
CA CYS A 71 3.86 -6.50 9.16
C CYS A 71 4.73 -5.47 9.89
N LEU A 72 5.59 -4.77 9.15
CA LEU A 72 6.47 -3.76 9.72
C LEU A 72 5.67 -2.54 10.22
N ALA A 73 4.64 -2.12 9.47
CA ALA A 73 3.78 -0.99 9.83
C ALA A 73 2.91 -1.26 11.08
N GLU A 74 2.44 -2.50 11.25
CA GLU A 74 1.74 -2.95 12.44
C GLU A 74 2.66 -2.93 13.66
N ALA A 75 3.91 -3.40 13.51
CA ALA A 75 4.91 -3.36 14.56
C ALA A 75 5.33 -1.93 14.94
N ALA A 76 5.29 -1.00 13.98
CA ALA A 76 5.55 0.43 14.19
C ALA A 76 4.37 1.16 14.87
N GLY A 77 3.24 0.48 15.11
CA GLY A 77 2.07 1.06 15.77
C GLY A 77 1.32 2.10 14.92
N LEU A 78 1.45 2.04 13.59
CA LEU A 78 0.82 3.01 12.70
C LEU A 78 -0.70 2.86 12.65
N ASP A 79 -1.39 3.98 12.43
CA ASP A 79 -2.84 4.00 12.29
C ASP A 79 -3.31 3.29 11.01
N VAL A 80 -4.60 2.97 10.98
CA VAL A 80 -5.21 2.20 9.87
C VAL A 80 -5.06 2.90 8.52
N ARG A 81 -5.20 4.23 8.48
CA ARG A 81 -5.12 5.00 7.23
C ARG A 81 -3.70 4.95 6.66
N THR A 82 -2.70 5.16 7.51
CA THR A 82 -1.29 5.09 7.11
C THR A 82 -0.92 3.69 6.63
N LYS A 83 -1.38 2.63 7.32
CA LYS A 83 -1.18 1.24 6.87
C LYS A 83 -1.77 0.99 5.48
N HIS A 84 -2.99 1.46 5.20
CA HIS A 84 -3.58 1.29 3.86
C HIS A 84 -2.82 2.09 2.79
N SER A 85 -2.24 3.24 3.13
CA SER A 85 -1.37 3.97 2.21
C SER A 85 -0.08 3.20 1.92
N ILE A 86 0.55 2.58 2.94
CA ILE A 86 1.72 1.70 2.77
C ILE A 86 1.37 0.51 1.88
N GLU A 87 0.24 -0.15 2.14
CA GLU A 87 -0.22 -1.31 1.37
C GLU A 87 -0.46 -0.97 -0.11
N ARG A 88 -1.16 0.14 -0.39
CA ARG A 88 -1.38 0.62 -1.76
C ARG A 88 -0.07 0.91 -2.47
N VAL A 89 0.87 1.60 -1.82
CA VAL A 89 2.19 1.86 -2.43
C VAL A 89 2.94 0.55 -2.68
N ALA A 90 2.93 -0.40 -1.74
CA ALA A 90 3.56 -1.70 -1.91
C ALA A 90 3.00 -2.48 -3.12
N LEU A 91 1.69 -2.41 -3.34
CA LEU A 91 1.03 -3.14 -4.44
C LEU A 91 1.28 -2.54 -5.81
N PHE A 92 1.50 -1.24 -5.88
CA PHE A 92 1.66 -0.50 -7.14
C PHE A 92 3.09 0.04 -7.35
N HIS A 93 4.05 -0.26 -6.48
CA HIS A 93 5.42 0.29 -6.55
C HIS A 93 6.06 0.08 -7.93
N ASP A 94 5.77 -1.06 -8.55
CA ASP A 94 6.32 -1.49 -9.82
C ASP A 94 5.38 -1.32 -11.02
N ILE A 95 4.22 -0.65 -10.88
CA ILE A 95 3.22 -0.54 -11.97
C ILE A 95 3.81 0.08 -13.25
N GLY A 96 4.80 0.97 -13.12
CA GLY A 96 5.49 1.58 -14.26
C GLY A 96 6.35 0.60 -15.07
N LYS A 97 6.54 -0.65 -14.62
CA LYS A 97 7.20 -1.71 -15.38
C LYS A 97 6.29 -2.33 -16.46
N LEU A 98 4.98 -2.06 -16.43
CA LEU A 98 4.03 -2.45 -17.48
C LEU A 98 4.17 -1.62 -18.76
N ASP A 99 5.03 -0.60 -18.76
CA ASP A 99 5.35 0.18 -19.93
C ASP A 99 6.05 -0.69 -20.99
N GLU A 100 5.51 -0.66 -22.21
CA GLU A 100 5.89 -1.46 -23.38
C GLU A 100 7.40 -1.41 -23.66
N ALA A 101 8.08 -0.29 -23.38
CA ALA A 101 9.51 -0.14 -23.63
C ALA A 101 10.41 -1.00 -22.72
N LEU A 102 9.84 -1.68 -21.71
CA LEU A 102 10.56 -2.60 -20.84
C LEU A 102 10.23 -4.07 -21.12
N PHE A 103 9.24 -4.35 -21.98
CA PHE A 103 8.76 -5.70 -22.22
C PHE A 103 9.83 -6.60 -22.86
N ASP A 104 10.46 -6.13 -23.94
CA ASP A 104 11.55 -6.85 -24.63
C ASP A 104 12.78 -7.01 -23.73
N ILE A 105 13.09 -5.97 -22.96
CA ILE A 105 14.19 -5.95 -22.00
C ILE A 105 14.03 -7.05 -20.93
N PHE A 106 12.81 -7.26 -20.42
CA PHE A 106 12.50 -8.27 -19.40
C PHE A 106 12.31 -9.70 -19.96
N HIS A 107 12.07 -9.84 -21.27
CA HIS A 107 11.83 -11.15 -21.91
C HIS A 107 13.05 -11.70 -22.66
N GLU A 108 13.96 -10.85 -23.17
CA GLU A 108 15.03 -11.28 -24.07
C GLU A 108 16.45 -11.29 -23.46
N SER A 109 16.71 -10.51 -22.39
CA SER A 109 18.09 -10.26 -21.94
C SER A 109 18.42 -10.86 -20.56
N ALA A 110 19.44 -11.73 -20.49
CA ALA A 110 19.96 -12.26 -19.22
C ALA A 110 20.78 -11.21 -18.42
N LYS A 111 21.25 -10.15 -19.09
CA LYS A 111 21.94 -9.00 -18.48
C LYS A 111 21.56 -7.72 -19.20
N LEU A 112 20.97 -6.79 -18.44
CA LEU A 112 20.63 -5.45 -18.93
C LEU A 112 21.88 -4.66 -19.34
N THR A 113 21.88 -4.10 -20.55
CA THR A 113 22.83 -3.10 -21.02
C THR A 113 22.72 -1.82 -20.16
N PRO A 114 23.75 -0.94 -20.15
CA PRO A 114 23.67 0.33 -19.44
C PRO A 114 22.49 1.22 -19.88
N GLN A 115 22.09 1.16 -21.16
CA GLN A 115 20.96 1.91 -21.70
C GLN A 115 19.63 1.37 -21.16
N GLU A 116 19.45 0.04 -21.20
CA GLU A 116 18.27 -0.63 -20.66
C GLU A 116 18.13 -0.41 -19.15
N ARG A 117 19.24 -0.46 -18.39
CA ARG A 117 19.21 -0.11 -16.95
C ARG A 117 18.74 1.32 -16.71
N ARG A 118 19.18 2.28 -17.54
CA ARG A 118 18.72 3.67 -17.43
C ARG A 118 17.23 3.79 -17.75
N ALA A 119 16.73 3.05 -18.73
CA ALA A 119 15.30 3.00 -19.05
C ALA A 119 14.49 2.39 -17.89
N VAL A 120 14.91 1.23 -17.36
CA VAL A 120 14.26 0.57 -16.21
C VAL A 120 14.22 1.49 -14.99
N ARG A 121 15.27 2.28 -14.71
CA ARG A 121 15.30 3.22 -13.59
C ARG A 121 14.25 4.34 -13.66
N LYS A 122 13.57 4.53 -14.80
CA LYS A 122 12.46 5.47 -14.96
C LYS A 122 11.10 4.90 -14.52
N HIS A 123 10.99 3.61 -14.24
CA HIS A 123 9.70 3.02 -13.86
C HIS A 123 9.02 3.65 -12.62
N PRO A 124 9.72 4.22 -11.61
CA PRO A 124 9.03 4.90 -10.51
C PRO A 124 8.31 6.17 -10.99
N GLU A 125 8.93 6.91 -11.93
CA GLU A 125 8.34 8.12 -12.53
C GLU A 125 7.14 7.75 -13.40
N LYS A 126 7.31 6.76 -14.31
CA LYS A 126 6.22 6.22 -15.12
C LYS A 126 5.07 5.67 -14.27
N GLY A 127 5.40 4.98 -13.18
CA GLY A 127 4.40 4.44 -12.26
C GLY A 127 3.57 5.55 -11.61
N ALA A 128 4.21 6.64 -11.19
CA ALA A 128 3.49 7.80 -10.66
C ALA A 128 2.60 8.47 -11.73
N GLU A 129 3.05 8.54 -12.99
CA GLU A 129 2.27 9.06 -14.12
C GLU A 129 1.01 8.22 -14.39
N VAL A 130 1.15 6.89 -14.43
CA VAL A 130 0.03 5.94 -14.61
C VAL A 130 -1.03 6.10 -13.53
N LEU A 131 -0.62 6.50 -12.32
CA LEU A 131 -1.51 6.62 -11.15
C LEU A 131 -2.15 8.02 -11.02
N ILE A 132 -1.84 8.98 -11.90
CA ILE A 132 -2.45 10.32 -11.88
C ILE A 132 -3.99 10.27 -11.85
N PRO A 133 -4.69 9.45 -12.66
CA PRO A 133 -6.16 9.44 -12.69
C PRO A 133 -6.82 9.07 -11.36
N ILE A 134 -6.14 8.29 -10.51
CA ILE A 134 -6.66 7.85 -9.20
C ILE A 134 -6.10 8.65 -8.02
N SER A 135 -5.21 9.61 -8.29
CA SER A 135 -4.53 10.43 -7.26
C SER A 135 -5.51 11.27 -6.44
N ILE A 136 -6.66 11.67 -7.00
CA ILE A 136 -7.70 12.40 -6.28
C ILE A 136 -8.25 11.62 -5.07
N PHE A 137 -8.26 10.28 -5.15
CA PHE A 137 -8.69 9.39 -4.07
C PHE A 137 -7.52 8.97 -3.18
N TYR A 138 -6.33 8.88 -3.75
CA TYR A 138 -5.12 8.38 -3.09
C TYR A 138 -3.93 9.32 -3.33
N PRO A 139 -3.92 10.50 -2.72
CA PRO A 139 -2.95 11.56 -3.04
C PRO A 139 -1.50 11.17 -2.74
N ASP A 140 -1.29 10.32 -1.72
CA ASP A 140 0.05 9.88 -1.31
C ASP A 140 0.61 8.73 -2.16
N LEU A 141 -0.23 8.12 -3.01
CA LEU A 141 0.14 6.90 -3.74
C LEU A 141 1.27 7.17 -4.74
N GLY A 142 1.11 8.19 -5.59
CA GLY A 142 2.14 8.55 -6.57
C GLY A 142 3.46 8.95 -5.91
N GLN A 143 3.40 9.67 -4.78
CA GLN A 143 4.60 10.06 -4.02
C GLN A 143 5.32 8.87 -3.40
N GLY A 144 4.60 7.88 -2.88
CA GLY A 144 5.19 6.65 -2.40
C GLY A 144 5.81 5.82 -3.53
N VAL A 145 5.10 5.69 -4.65
CA VAL A 145 5.54 4.91 -5.81
C VAL A 145 6.77 5.53 -6.45
N ILE A 146 6.82 6.85 -6.66
CA ILE A 146 8.02 7.46 -7.27
C ILE A 146 9.27 7.32 -6.38
N ALA A 147 9.09 7.24 -5.06
CA ALA A 147 10.19 7.30 -4.10
C ALA A 147 10.65 5.93 -3.54
N HIS A 148 10.05 4.80 -3.95
CA HIS A 148 10.36 3.49 -3.35
C HIS A 148 11.80 2.99 -3.60
N HIS A 149 12.52 3.61 -4.54
CA HIS A 149 13.95 3.39 -4.78
C HIS A 149 14.86 4.51 -4.25
N GLU A 150 14.31 5.46 -3.49
CA GLU A 150 15.12 6.40 -2.74
C GLU A 150 15.87 5.68 -1.62
N ARG A 151 17.05 6.21 -1.28
CA ARG A 151 17.90 5.65 -0.23
C ARG A 151 18.02 6.65 0.91
N TRP A 152 18.05 6.16 2.14
CA TRP A 152 18.17 7.00 3.33
C TRP A 152 19.35 8.00 3.25
N ASP A 153 20.47 7.59 2.65
CA ASP A 153 21.68 8.39 2.44
C ASP A 153 21.59 9.43 1.30
N GLY A 154 20.52 9.44 0.51
CA GLY A 154 20.32 10.34 -0.63
C GLY A 154 20.97 9.86 -1.94
N ARG A 155 21.51 8.63 -2.00
CA ARG A 155 22.12 8.06 -3.21
C ARG A 155 21.13 7.28 -4.08
N GLY A 156 19.84 7.32 -3.72
CA GLY A 156 18.76 6.67 -4.44
C GLY A 156 18.34 7.41 -5.71
N TYR A 157 17.18 7.05 -6.24
CA TYR A 157 16.58 7.67 -7.42
C TYR A 157 15.05 7.63 -7.33
N PRO A 158 14.33 8.47 -8.09
CA PRO A 158 14.80 9.43 -9.09
C PRO A 158 15.14 10.83 -8.55
N LYS A 159 14.61 11.22 -7.39
CA LYS A 159 14.71 12.57 -6.83
C LYS A 159 15.88 12.75 -5.85
N ARG A 160 16.55 11.67 -5.44
CA ARG A 160 17.67 11.69 -4.46
C ARG A 160 17.26 12.29 -3.12
N LEU A 161 16.06 11.92 -2.67
CA LEU A 161 15.55 12.32 -1.36
C LEU A 161 16.40 11.68 -0.26
N LYS A 162 16.59 12.39 0.86
CA LYS A 162 17.43 11.96 1.97
C LYS A 162 16.67 11.95 3.28
N GLY A 163 16.85 10.90 4.08
CA GLY A 163 16.25 10.76 5.40
C GLY A 163 14.73 10.90 5.36
N VAL A 164 14.19 11.71 6.28
CA VAL A 164 12.74 11.95 6.44
C VAL A 164 12.07 12.67 5.26
N LYS A 165 12.84 13.20 4.30
CA LYS A 165 12.27 13.73 3.04
C LYS A 165 11.71 12.61 2.16
N ILE A 166 12.13 11.37 2.37
CA ILE A 166 11.57 10.20 1.70
C ILE A 166 10.18 9.93 2.31
N PRO A 167 9.11 9.86 1.52
CA PRO A 167 7.78 9.53 2.00
C PRO A 167 7.81 8.29 2.91
N LEU A 168 7.07 8.36 4.03
CA LEU A 168 7.03 7.25 5.00
C LEU A 168 6.68 5.93 4.31
N THR A 169 5.67 5.94 3.44
CA THR A 169 5.23 4.77 2.68
C THR A 169 6.36 4.13 1.88
N ALA A 170 7.17 4.93 1.18
CA ALA A 170 8.30 4.46 0.40
C ALA A 170 9.39 3.82 1.27
N ARG A 171 9.63 4.32 2.50
CA ARG A 171 10.62 3.76 3.42
C ARG A 171 10.27 2.34 3.87
N PHE A 172 8.99 2.06 4.13
CA PHE A 172 8.52 0.69 4.45
C PHE A 172 8.65 -0.23 3.24
N VAL A 173 8.21 0.25 2.06
CA VAL A 173 8.22 -0.54 0.83
C VAL A 173 9.64 -0.87 0.38
N ALA A 174 10.60 0.04 0.54
CA ALA A 174 12.00 -0.20 0.15
C ALA A 174 12.62 -1.39 0.91
N ILE A 175 12.34 -1.54 2.21
CA ILE A 175 12.80 -2.68 3.02
C ILE A 175 12.12 -3.96 2.53
N ALA A 176 10.79 -3.94 2.39
CA ALA A 176 10.01 -5.10 1.99
C ALA A 176 10.35 -5.61 0.58
N ASP A 177 10.47 -4.71 -0.39
CA ASP A 177 10.86 -5.04 -1.78
C ASP A 177 12.27 -5.62 -1.83
N THR A 178 13.24 -4.98 -1.17
CA THR A 178 14.61 -5.49 -1.14
C THR A 178 14.68 -6.88 -0.49
N PHE A 179 13.97 -7.08 0.62
CA PHE A 179 13.92 -8.37 1.30
C PHE A 179 13.29 -9.46 0.42
N ASP A 180 12.17 -9.17 -0.24
CA ASP A 180 11.53 -10.14 -1.15
C ASP A 180 12.43 -10.45 -2.35
N ALA A 181 13.06 -9.43 -2.95
CA ALA A 181 13.96 -9.58 -4.08
C ALA A 181 15.19 -10.46 -3.77
N ILE A 182 15.67 -10.46 -2.53
CA ILE A 182 16.79 -11.29 -2.07
C ILE A 182 16.34 -12.72 -1.77
N THR A 183 15.22 -12.87 -1.06
CA THR A 183 14.78 -14.17 -0.52
C THR A 183 14.00 -15.01 -1.51
N HIS A 184 13.39 -14.40 -2.52
CA HIS A 184 12.57 -15.10 -3.51
C HIS A 184 13.25 -15.13 -4.87
N ARG A 185 13.21 -16.32 -5.47
CA ARG A 185 13.81 -16.64 -6.78
C ARG A 185 13.21 -15.73 -7.86
N ARG A 186 14.05 -14.91 -8.51
CA ARG A 186 13.72 -14.30 -9.82
C ARG A 186 14.13 -15.25 -10.95
N ARG A 187 13.64 -15.03 -12.19
CA ARG A 187 13.85 -15.89 -13.39
C ARG A 187 15.30 -16.40 -13.58
N TYR A 188 16.31 -15.75 -12.98
CA TYR A 188 17.75 -16.04 -13.17
C TYR A 188 18.59 -16.27 -11.88
N SER A 189 18.00 -16.36 -10.68
CA SER A 189 18.79 -16.53 -9.43
C SER A 189 18.02 -17.36 -8.40
N ALA A 190 18.65 -18.41 -7.85
CA ALA A 190 18.13 -19.09 -6.67
C ALA A 190 18.04 -18.06 -5.52
N GLY A 191 16.83 -17.85 -4.99
CA GLY A 191 16.62 -16.95 -3.86
C GLY A 191 17.57 -17.31 -2.70
N ARG A 192 18.11 -16.29 -2.03
CA ARG A 192 18.98 -16.46 -0.87
C ARG A 192 18.17 -16.85 0.36
N SER A 193 18.84 -17.38 1.37
CA SER A 193 18.20 -17.75 2.63
C SER A 193 17.58 -16.55 3.33
N PHE A 194 16.58 -16.80 4.18
CA PHE A 194 15.98 -15.79 5.05
C PHE A 194 17.04 -15.01 5.83
N LYS A 195 18.06 -15.73 6.35
CA LYS A 195 19.17 -15.14 7.12
C LYS A 195 19.96 -14.13 6.29
N GLU A 196 20.32 -14.49 5.06
CA GLU A 196 21.02 -13.58 4.14
C GLU A 196 20.17 -12.36 3.77
N GLY A 197 18.85 -12.55 3.62
CA GLY A 197 17.90 -11.46 3.45
C GLY A 197 17.93 -10.48 4.62
N SER A 198 17.81 -10.98 5.85
CA SER A 198 17.84 -10.14 7.06
C SER A 198 19.19 -9.47 7.26
N GLU A 199 20.30 -10.17 6.99
CA GLU A 199 21.65 -9.60 7.05
C GLU A 199 21.85 -8.47 6.05
N ALA A 200 21.37 -8.62 4.81
CA ALA A 200 21.44 -7.57 3.80
C ALA A 200 20.66 -6.31 4.21
N ILE A 201 19.47 -6.47 4.80
CA ILE A 201 18.69 -5.34 5.32
C ILE A 201 19.46 -4.65 6.46
N PHE A 202 20.03 -5.44 7.38
CA PHE A 202 20.82 -4.91 8.50
C PHE A 202 22.05 -4.12 8.03
N LEU A 203 22.80 -4.64 7.04
CA LEU A 203 23.96 -3.95 6.47
C LEU A 203 23.58 -2.61 5.78
N GLY A 204 22.33 -2.48 5.30
CA GLY A 204 21.80 -1.26 4.71
C GLY A 204 21.33 -0.20 5.72
N ARG A 205 21.38 -0.47 7.03
CA ARG A 205 20.92 0.44 8.10
C ARG A 205 21.60 1.80 8.03
N GLY A 206 20.81 2.87 7.96
CA GLY A 206 21.32 4.25 7.92
C GLY A 206 21.98 4.65 6.60
N THR A 207 22.01 3.75 5.61
CA THR A 207 22.50 4.05 4.25
C THR A 207 21.39 3.85 3.22
N GLN A 208 21.02 2.61 2.95
CA GLN A 208 19.91 2.29 2.07
C GLN A 208 18.57 2.54 2.76
N PHE A 209 18.48 2.13 4.02
CA PHE A 209 17.23 2.06 4.75
C PHE A 209 17.20 2.99 5.95
N ASP A 210 15.99 3.41 6.30
CA ASP A 210 15.70 4.11 7.54
C ASP A 210 16.19 3.27 8.74
N PRO A 211 17.10 3.80 9.59
CA PRO A 211 17.69 3.03 10.67
C PRO A 211 16.66 2.59 11.71
N GLU A 212 15.62 3.38 11.98
CA GLU A 212 14.58 3.03 12.96
C GLU A 212 13.72 1.87 12.45
N LEU A 213 13.40 1.87 11.16
CA LEU A 213 12.66 0.78 10.55
C LEU A 213 13.48 -0.51 10.44
N VAL A 214 14.80 -0.41 10.22
CA VAL A 214 15.68 -1.58 10.26
C VAL A 214 15.76 -2.16 11.67
N ASP A 215 15.89 -1.33 12.70
CA ASP A 215 15.91 -1.81 14.10
C ASP A 215 14.60 -2.53 14.45
N LEU A 216 13.47 -1.98 14.02
CA LEU A 216 12.17 -2.62 14.19
C LEU A 216 12.07 -3.94 13.41
N PHE A 217 12.54 -3.96 12.16
CA PHE A 217 12.61 -5.17 11.34
C PHE A 217 13.41 -6.28 12.02
N MET A 218 14.52 -5.93 12.67
CA MET A 218 15.39 -6.89 13.38
C MET A 218 14.82 -7.40 14.71
N SER A 219 13.70 -6.84 15.18
CA SER A 219 13.06 -7.32 16.41
C SER A 219 12.57 -8.78 16.25
N PRO A 220 12.70 -9.64 17.28
CA PRO A 220 12.29 -11.05 17.19
C PRO A 220 10.84 -11.27 16.71
N PRO A 221 9.85 -10.47 17.17
CA PRO A 221 8.48 -10.65 16.71
C PRO A 221 8.29 -10.34 15.21
N VAL A 222 8.98 -9.33 14.68
CA VAL A 222 8.92 -8.98 13.24
C VAL A 222 9.68 -10.00 12.40
N GLN A 223 10.86 -10.44 12.83
CA GLN A 223 11.60 -11.51 12.15
C GLN A 223 10.79 -12.80 12.05
N ALA A 224 10.12 -13.21 13.13
CA ALA A 224 9.27 -14.40 13.13
C ALA A 224 8.12 -14.30 12.11
N GLU A 225 7.49 -13.13 12.02
CA GLU A 225 6.38 -12.89 11.10
C GLU A 225 6.85 -12.79 9.64
N PHE A 226 7.99 -12.13 9.37
CA PHE A 226 8.61 -12.15 8.04
C PHE A 226 8.94 -13.59 7.62
N GLN A 227 9.48 -14.40 8.52
CA GLN A 227 9.79 -15.80 8.22
C GLN A 227 8.53 -16.62 7.92
N ARG A 228 7.42 -16.33 8.63
CA ARG A 228 6.11 -16.91 8.36
C ARG A 228 5.64 -16.55 6.94
N ILE A 229 5.62 -15.26 6.60
CA ILE A 229 5.20 -14.75 5.28
C ILE A 229 6.08 -15.33 4.15
N THR A 230 7.39 -15.47 4.35
CA THR A 230 8.31 -16.09 3.37
C THR A 230 7.94 -17.54 3.06
N ARG A 231 7.40 -18.27 4.04
CA ARG A 231 6.97 -19.67 3.86
C ARG A 231 5.57 -19.77 3.25
N GLU A 232 4.79 -18.69 3.26
CA GLU A 232 3.46 -18.67 2.68
C GLU A 232 3.53 -18.69 1.15
N SER A 233 2.79 -19.61 0.55
CA SER A 233 2.55 -19.57 -0.89
C SER A 233 1.48 -18.54 -1.20
N PHE A 234 1.89 -17.37 -1.71
CA PHE A 234 0.96 -16.41 -2.34
C PHE A 234 0.52 -16.96 -3.71
N LYS A 235 -0.31 -18.00 -3.69
CA LYS A 235 -0.97 -18.51 -4.90
C LYS A 235 -1.97 -17.46 -5.39
N PRO A 236 -2.16 -17.29 -6.71
CA PRO A 236 -3.23 -16.44 -7.22
C PRO A 236 -4.54 -16.88 -6.58
N GLY A 237 -5.24 -15.93 -5.96
CA GLY A 237 -6.48 -16.20 -5.25
C GLY A 237 -7.46 -16.92 -6.16
N ARG A 238 -7.99 -18.06 -5.71
CA ARG A 238 -9.12 -18.72 -6.39
C ARG A 238 -10.24 -17.68 -6.49
N LYS A 239 -10.74 -17.37 -7.69
CA LYS A 239 -11.87 -16.44 -7.91
C LYS A 239 -12.96 -16.74 -6.88
N MET A 240 -13.13 -15.89 -5.86
CA MET A 240 -14.25 -16.04 -4.94
C MET A 240 -15.53 -15.77 -5.72
N LYS A 241 -16.41 -16.78 -5.82
CA LYS A 241 -17.77 -16.59 -6.35
C LYS A 241 -18.44 -15.47 -5.55
N GLY A 242 -19.02 -14.52 -6.29
CA GLY A 242 -19.49 -13.23 -5.79
C GLY A 242 -20.27 -13.31 -4.49
N ARG A 243 -19.70 -12.72 -3.43
CA ARG A 243 -20.42 -12.43 -2.20
C ARG A 243 -20.99 -11.02 -2.35
N ARG A 244 -22.32 -10.92 -2.49
CA ARG A 244 -23.06 -9.64 -2.49
C ARG A 244 -22.68 -8.85 -1.24
N VAL A 245 -22.11 -7.66 -1.42
CA VAL A 245 -21.82 -6.74 -0.32
C VAL A 245 -23.13 -6.08 0.07
N GLY A 246 -23.58 -6.30 1.31
CA GLY A 246 -24.72 -5.57 1.88
C GLY A 246 -24.43 -4.08 1.93
N ALA A 247 -25.46 -3.26 1.68
CA ALA A 247 -25.36 -1.82 1.41
C ALA A 247 -24.79 -0.96 2.56
N ASP A 248 -24.50 -1.51 3.73
CA ASP A 248 -24.30 -0.76 4.99
C ASP A 248 -22.87 -0.82 5.56
N SER A 249 -21.86 -0.59 4.73
CA SER A 249 -20.50 -0.37 5.23
C SER A 249 -19.90 0.89 4.61
N SER A 250 -19.31 1.74 5.45
CA SER A 250 -18.36 2.79 5.05
C SER A 250 -17.45 2.26 3.94
N ALA A 251 -17.11 3.11 2.96
CA ALA A 251 -16.35 2.77 1.75
C ALA A 251 -15.43 1.57 1.96
N PRO A 252 -15.53 0.54 1.08
CA PRO A 252 -14.97 -0.77 1.32
C PRO A 252 -13.52 -0.58 1.67
N ASP A 253 -13.23 -0.97 2.90
CA ASP A 253 -11.87 -1.02 3.37
C ASP A 253 -11.12 -1.89 2.36
N LEU A 254 -10.21 -1.29 1.59
CA LEU A 254 -9.26 -2.00 0.74
C LEU A 254 -8.26 -2.76 1.63
N THR A 255 -8.72 -3.46 2.67
CA THR A 255 -8.13 -4.73 3.06
C THR A 255 -8.26 -5.64 1.84
N PHE A 256 -7.22 -5.65 1.03
CA PHE A 256 -7.21 -6.43 -0.19
C PHE A 256 -7.57 -7.89 0.12
N ARG A 257 -8.58 -8.39 -0.59
CA ARG A 257 -9.40 -9.57 -0.25
C ARG A 257 -8.64 -10.90 -0.10
N TRP A 258 -7.34 -10.95 -0.39
CA TRP A 258 -6.50 -12.13 -0.18
C TRP A 258 -5.96 -12.26 1.25
N ARG A 259 -6.02 -11.21 2.08
CA ARG A 259 -5.94 -11.40 3.53
C ARG A 259 -7.24 -12.10 3.93
N GLU A 260 -7.22 -13.43 3.99
CA GLU A 260 -8.12 -14.10 4.92
C GLU A 260 -7.98 -13.36 6.25
N ARG A 261 -9.09 -13.03 6.92
CA ARG A 261 -9.07 -12.47 8.28
C ARG A 261 -8.55 -13.55 9.25
N GLY A 262 -7.28 -13.90 9.13
CA GLY A 262 -6.53 -14.71 10.05
C GLY A 262 -6.28 -13.87 11.28
N LYS A 263 -7.09 -14.11 12.30
CA LYS A 263 -6.95 -13.70 13.71
C LYS A 263 -5.57 -13.09 14.03
N SER A 264 -5.39 -11.78 13.80
CA SER A 264 -4.32 -11.01 14.44
C SER A 264 -4.69 -10.88 15.92
N LYS A 265 -4.47 -11.97 16.66
CA LYS A 265 -4.33 -11.93 18.10
C LYS A 265 -2.86 -11.60 18.36
N THR A 266 -2.67 -10.70 19.31
CA THR A 266 -1.42 -10.37 20.02
C THR A 266 -0.41 -9.46 19.33
N TYR A 267 -0.65 -8.14 19.43
CA TYR A 267 0.43 -7.18 19.75
C TYR A 267 0.07 -6.19 20.89
N SER A 268 -1.15 -6.21 21.44
CA SER A 268 -1.58 -5.22 22.45
C SER A 268 -1.39 -5.62 23.92
N ARG A 269 -0.81 -6.78 24.26
CA ARG A 269 -0.78 -7.27 25.65
C ARG A 269 0.50 -7.01 26.45
N GLN A 270 1.61 -6.59 25.83
CA GLN A 270 2.86 -6.38 26.58
C GLN A 270 3.12 -4.94 27.04
N ALA A 271 2.38 -3.94 26.53
CA ALA A 271 2.55 -2.55 26.95
C ALA A 271 1.79 -2.16 28.25
N ARG A 272 0.96 -3.05 28.81
CA ARG A 272 0.12 -2.76 30.01
C ARG A 272 0.63 -3.34 31.34
N ARG A 273 1.83 -3.93 31.38
CA ARG A 273 2.35 -4.62 32.58
C ARG A 273 3.54 -3.94 33.28
N LYS A 274 3.79 -2.65 33.03
CA LYS A 274 4.80 -1.85 33.77
C LYS A 274 4.24 -0.60 34.47
N SER A 275 2.96 -0.61 34.82
CA SER A 275 2.40 0.39 35.74
C SER A 275 1.40 -0.27 36.68
N ARG A 276 1.92 -0.94 37.72
CA ARG A 276 1.27 -1.23 38.99
C ARG A 276 2.31 -1.84 39.93
#